data_AF-A0A497HCX8-F1
#
_entry.id   AF-A0A497HCX8-F1
#
_cell.length_a   1.000
_cell.length_b   1.000
_cell.length_c   1.000
_cell.angle_alpha   90.00
_cell.angle_beta   90.00
_cell.angle_gamma   90.00
#
_symmetry.space_group_name_H-M   'P 1'
#
loop_
_entity.id
_entity.type
_entity.pdbx_description
1 polymer ?
#
loop_
_entity_poly.entity_id
_entity_poly.type
_entity_poly.pdbx_seq_one_letter_code
_entity_poly.pdbx_strand_id
1 'polypeptide(L)'
;MQKDEIIQLHMFLLQLKNHLQDILENDGSEEFAMYEKLNVTPYQVYKSKREHTLAVFMLSKGIADLLTNSNYPGLDKISSRLAAMSERFMTDKDKHLLKEREVVA
;
A
#
# COMPACT_ATOMS: atom_id res chain seq x y z
N MET A 1 -10.48 11.69 -9.51
CA MET A 1 -9.60 12.43 -8.58
C MET A 1 -8.51 13.15 -9.34
N GLN A 2 -8.26 14.41 -9.00
CA GLN A 2 -7.11 15.21 -9.40
C GLN A 2 -5.83 14.69 -8.71
N LYS A 3 -4.66 15.11 -9.18
CA LYS A 3 -3.37 14.63 -8.65
C LYS A 3 -3.20 15.00 -7.17
N ASP A 4 -3.56 16.23 -6.82
CA ASP A 4 -3.39 16.75 -5.47
C ASP A 4 -4.28 16.01 -4.46
N GLU A 5 -5.52 15.67 -4.84
CA GLU A 5 -6.42 14.83 -4.04
C GLU A 5 -5.82 13.44 -3.77
N ILE A 6 -5.13 12.86 -4.76
CA ILE A 6 -4.48 11.55 -4.60
C ILE A 6 -3.25 11.66 -3.68
N ILE A 7 -2.48 12.73 -3.79
CA ILE A 7 -1.33 12.98 -2.89
C ILE A 7 -1.82 13.21 -1.46
N GLN A 8 -2.91 13.95 -1.26
CA GLN A 8 -3.53 14.13 0.06
C GLN A 8 -4.00 12.81 0.65
N LEU A 9 -4.67 11.97 -0.16
CA LEU A 9 -5.07 10.63 0.28
C LEU A 9 -3.86 9.74 0.61
N HIS A 10 -2.80 9.80 -0.19
CA HIS A 10 -1.56 9.09 0.08
C HIS A 10 -0.95 9.53 1.41
N MET A 11 -0.89 10.83 1.67
CA MET A 11 -0.39 11.37 2.93
C MET A 11 -1.22 10.90 4.12
N PHE A 12 -2.54 10.96 4.01
CA PHE A 12 -3.45 10.47 5.04
C PHE A 12 -3.23 8.97 5.33
N LEU A 13 -3.13 8.13 4.29
CA LEU A 13 -2.91 6.69 4.48
C LEU A 13 -1.54 6.39 5.08
N LEU A 14 -0.50 7.17 4.76
CA LEU A 14 0.80 7.03 5.39
C LEU A 14 0.73 7.37 6.89
N GLN A 15 0.02 8.43 7.26
CA GLN A 15 -0.21 8.78 8.67
C GLN A 15 -1.04 7.71 9.39
N LEU A 16 -2.07 7.17 8.73
CA LEU A 16 -2.89 6.08 9.26
C LEU A 16 -2.07 4.81 9.48
N LYS A 17 -1.21 4.43 8.52
CA LYS A 17 -0.25 3.32 8.66
C LYS A 17 0.54 3.48 9.95
N ASN A 18 1.23 4.62 10.11
CA ASN A 18 2.11 4.86 11.26
C ASN A 18 1.31 4.78 12.58
N HIS A 19 0.13 5.39 12.62
CA HIS A 19 -0.72 5.36 13.79
C HIS A 19 -1.20 3.94 14.16
N LEU A 20 -1.53 3.11 13.17
CA LEU A 20 -1.91 1.72 13.40
C LEU A 20 -0.74 0.88 13.86
N GLN A 21 0.46 1.09 13.30
CA GLN A 21 1.67 0.40 13.75
C GLN A 21 1.96 0.70 15.23
N ASP A 22 1.79 1.96 15.65
CA ASP A 22 1.97 2.38 17.04
C ASP A 22 0.92 1.74 17.97
N ILE A 23 -0.36 1.73 17.59
CA ILE A 23 -1.44 1.19 18.43
C ILE A 23 -1.41 -0.34 18.53
N LEU A 24 -1.05 -1.02 17.45
CA LEU A 24 -1.04 -2.48 17.38
C LEU A 24 0.28 -3.09 17.87
N GLU A 25 1.27 -2.27 18.22
CA GLU A 25 2.64 -2.68 18.56
C GLU A 25 3.24 -3.64 17.51
N ASN A 26 2.90 -3.40 16.23
CA ASN A 26 3.28 -4.21 15.09
C ASN A 26 3.81 -3.32 13.97
N ASP A 27 5.06 -3.52 13.56
CA ASP A 27 5.72 -2.72 12.53
C ASP A 27 5.20 -2.98 11.11
N GLY A 28 4.33 -3.98 10.91
CA GLY A 28 3.73 -4.30 9.61
C GLY A 28 4.76 -4.54 8.49
N SER A 29 5.96 -5.00 8.85
CA SER A 29 7.10 -5.11 7.93
C SER A 29 6.77 -5.95 6.70
N GLU A 30 5.97 -7.01 6.85
CA GLU A 30 5.53 -7.85 5.74
C GLU A 30 4.39 -7.20 4.93
N GLU A 31 3.42 -6.59 5.61
CA GLU A 31 2.23 -6.00 5.02
C GLU A 31 2.58 -4.79 4.14
N PHE A 32 3.57 -4.00 4.55
CA PHE A 32 4.00 -2.80 3.83
C PHE A 32 5.24 -2.99 2.95
N ALA A 33 5.88 -4.16 2.94
CA ALA A 33 7.10 -4.41 2.17
C ALA A 33 7.00 -3.98 0.69
N MET A 34 5.86 -4.26 0.05
CA MET A 34 5.65 -3.88 -1.35
C MET A 34 5.53 -2.37 -1.54
N TYR A 35 4.90 -1.67 -0.61
CA TYR A 35 4.82 -0.21 -0.64
C TYR A 35 6.23 0.41 -0.55
N GLU A 36 7.06 -0.09 0.38
CA GLU A 36 8.43 0.40 0.54
C GLU A 36 9.28 0.15 -0.72
N LYS A 37 9.12 -1.02 -1.37
CA LYS A 37 9.80 -1.33 -2.64
C LYS A 37 9.44 -0.40 -3.79
N LEU A 38 8.24 0.17 -3.82
CA LEU A 38 7.85 1.15 -4.85
C LEU A 38 8.67 2.44 -4.74
N ASN A 39 9.17 2.78 -3.55
CA ASN A 39 9.91 4.00 -3.28
C ASN A 39 9.15 5.26 -3.76
N VAL A 40 7.88 5.35 -3.37
CA VAL A 40 7.00 6.48 -3.67
C VAL A 40 6.38 6.96 -2.35
N THR A 41 6.74 8.18 -1.94
CA THR A 41 6.21 8.88 -0.76
C THR A 41 5.32 10.05 -1.16
N PRO A 42 4.40 10.51 -0.30
CA PRO A 42 3.54 11.66 -0.59
C PRO A 42 4.32 12.97 -0.81
N TYR A 43 5.54 13.07 -0.28
CA TYR A 43 6.39 14.26 -0.43
C TYR A 43 6.99 14.39 -1.84
N GLN A 44 7.05 13.30 -2.60
CA GLN A 44 7.59 13.30 -3.96
C GLN A 44 6.53 13.76 -4.97
N VAL A 45 6.05 15.00 -4.85
CA VAL A 45 4.96 15.56 -5.67
C VAL A 45 5.25 15.59 -7.18
N TYR A 46 6.52 15.44 -7.59
CA TYR A 46 6.93 15.33 -8.98
C TYR A 46 6.60 13.96 -9.60
N LYS A 47 6.37 12.93 -8.78
CA LYS A 47 5.99 11.59 -9.23
C LYS A 47 4.66 11.62 -9.97
N SER A 48 4.46 10.66 -10.86
CA SER A 48 3.25 10.61 -11.69
C SER A 48 2.01 10.36 -10.84
N LYS A 49 0.84 10.80 -11.35
CA LYS A 49 -0.45 10.50 -10.74
C LYS A 49 -0.64 8.99 -10.54
N ARG A 50 -0.20 8.20 -11.52
CA ARG A 50 -0.28 6.74 -11.50
C ARG A 50 0.58 6.12 -10.39
N GLU A 51 1.81 6.61 -10.20
CA GLU A 51 2.68 6.15 -9.11
C GLU A 51 2.04 6.41 -7.74
N HIS A 52 1.48 7.60 -7.52
CA HIS A 52 0.76 7.88 -6.28
C HIS A 52 -0.52 7.05 -6.12
N THR A 53 -1.26 6.81 -7.20
CA THR A 53 -2.43 5.91 -7.15
C THR A 53 -2.03 4.48 -6.78
N LEU A 54 -0.95 3.95 -7.35
CA LEU A 54 -0.44 2.63 -7.00
C LEU A 54 -0.04 2.58 -5.51
N ALA A 55 0.70 3.59 -5.03
CA ALA A 55 1.09 3.73 -3.64
C ALA A 55 -0.11 3.73 -2.67
N VAL A 56 -1.18 4.47 -3.01
CA VAL A 56 -2.44 4.48 -2.25
C VAL A 56 -3.05 3.10 -2.13
N PHE A 57 -3.14 2.34 -3.23
CA PHE A 57 -3.69 0.98 -3.20
C PHE A 57 -2.81 0.02 -2.39
N MET A 58 -1.48 0.11 -2.51
CA MET A 58 -0.57 -0.73 -1.74
C MET A 58 -0.63 -0.45 -0.24
N LEU A 59 -0.68 0.81 0.17
CA LEU A 59 -0.89 1.17 1.59
C LEU A 59 -2.24 0.67 2.10
N SER A 60 -3.30 0.86 1.32
CA SER A 60 -4.65 0.43 1.72
C SER A 60 -4.71 -1.08 1.90
N LYS A 61 -4.07 -1.85 1.00
CA LYS A 61 -3.95 -3.30 1.10
C LYS A 61 -3.18 -3.68 2.37
N GLY A 62 -2.00 -3.08 2.59
CA GLY A 62 -1.18 -3.35 3.77
C GLY A 62 -1.91 -3.05 5.08
N ILE A 63 -2.70 -1.98 5.14
CA ILE A 63 -3.56 -1.68 6.30
C ILE A 63 -4.62 -2.78 6.51
N ALA A 64 -5.27 -3.24 5.44
CA ALA A 64 -6.27 -4.31 5.54
C ALA A 64 -5.64 -5.63 6.02
N ASP A 65 -4.45 -5.97 5.52
CA ASP A 65 -3.70 -7.15 5.95
C ASP A 65 -3.27 -7.03 7.42
N LEU A 66 -2.72 -5.87 7.81
CA LEU A 66 -2.25 -5.60 9.18
C LEU A 66 -3.38 -5.79 10.19
N LEU A 67 -4.56 -5.22 9.89
CA LEU A 67 -5.74 -5.35 10.74
C LEU A 67 -6.25 -6.79 10.80
N THR A 68 -6.27 -7.50 9.66
CA THR A 68 -6.67 -8.91 9.61
C THR A 68 -5.77 -9.77 10.49
N ASN A 69 -4.46 -9.56 10.41
CA ASN A 69 -3.45 -10.27 11.21
C ASN A 69 -3.48 -9.88 12.69
N SER A 70 -4.03 -8.71 13.02
CA SER A 70 -4.10 -8.16 14.38
C SER A 70 -5.47 -8.38 15.06
N ASN A 71 -6.14 -9.51 14.79
CA ASN A 71 -7.45 -9.89 15.36
C ASN A 71 -8.67 -9.07 14.90
N TYR A 72 -8.61 -8.39 13.75
CA TYR A 72 -9.79 -7.78 13.11
C TYR A 72 -10.14 -8.52 11.81
N PRO A 73 -10.72 -9.73 11.89
CA PRO A 73 -10.97 -10.57 10.72
C PRO A 73 -12.08 -10.00 9.83
N GLY A 74 -12.14 -10.47 8.58
CA GLY A 74 -13.19 -10.11 7.62
C GLY A 74 -12.79 -9.02 6.63
N LEU A 75 -11.54 -8.54 6.68
CA LEU A 75 -11.00 -7.59 5.71
C LEU A 75 -10.30 -8.27 4.53
N ASP A 76 -10.19 -9.60 4.51
CA ASP A 76 -9.52 -10.38 3.45
C ASP A 76 -10.05 -10.06 2.06
N LYS A 77 -11.38 -10.02 1.92
CA LYS A 77 -12.04 -9.71 0.63
C LYS A 77 -11.74 -8.29 0.18
N ILE A 78 -11.56 -7.36 1.12
CA ILE A 78 -11.20 -5.97 0.82
C ILE A 78 -9.74 -5.91 0.38
N SER A 79 -8.83 -6.57 1.11
CA SER A 79 -7.42 -6.69 0.73
C SER A 79 -7.25 -7.25 -0.68
N SER A 80 -7.91 -8.37 -1.00
CA SER A 80 -7.86 -8.98 -2.34
C SER A 80 -8.39 -8.04 -3.43
N ARG A 81 -9.43 -7.27 -3.15
CA ARG A 81 -9.94 -6.26 -4.11
C ARG A 81 -8.96 -5.10 -4.29
N LEU A 82 -8.33 -4.63 -3.22
CA LEU A 82 -7.32 -3.57 -3.28
C LEU A 82 -6.09 -4.02 -4.07
N ALA A 83 -5.66 -5.27 -3.90
CA ALA A 83 -4.62 -5.90 -4.71
C ALA A 83 -4.98 -5.90 -6.19
N ALA A 84 -6.16 -6.43 -6.56
CA ALA A 84 -6.61 -6.46 -7.95
C ALA A 84 -6.78 -5.05 -8.57
N MET A 85 -7.13 -4.05 -7.77
CA MET A 85 -7.16 -2.65 -8.23
C MET A 85 -5.76 -2.10 -8.48
N SER A 86 -4.79 -2.44 -7.61
CA SER A 86 -3.40 -1.98 -7.72
C SER A 86 -2.73 -2.44 -9.02
N GLU A 87 -2.99 -3.67 -9.46
CA GLU A 87 -2.39 -4.26 -10.67
C GLU A 87 -2.64 -3.42 -11.94
N ARG A 88 -3.78 -2.74 -12.01
CA ARG A 88 -4.14 -1.85 -13.14
C ARG A 88 -3.21 -0.64 -13.25
N PHE A 89 -2.53 -0.29 -12.16
CA PHE A 89 -1.61 0.83 -12.07
C PHE A 89 -0.14 0.40 -12.03
N MET A 90 0.14 -0.91 -12.09
CA MET A 90 1.51 -1.45 -12.10
C MET A 90 2.15 -1.38 -13.48
N THR A 91 3.44 -1.05 -13.52
CA THR A 91 4.30 -1.18 -14.71
C THR A 91 4.82 -2.60 -14.78
N ASP A 92 5.48 -2.98 -15.88
CA ASP A 92 6.14 -4.28 -15.94
C ASP A 92 7.26 -4.40 -14.90
N LYS A 93 7.92 -3.28 -14.57
CA LYS A 93 8.87 -3.19 -13.44
C LYS A 93 8.17 -3.49 -12.12
N ASP A 94 7.01 -2.88 -11.85
CA ASP A 94 6.29 -3.09 -10.58
C ASP A 94 5.78 -4.53 -10.46
N LYS A 95 5.34 -5.14 -11.56
CA LYS A 95 4.96 -6.56 -11.62
C LYS A 95 6.16 -7.48 -11.34
N HIS A 96 7.35 -7.12 -11.80
CA HIS A 96 8.57 -7.86 -11.48
C HIS A 96 8.87 -7.82 -9.98
N LEU A 97 8.78 -6.63 -9.36
CA LEU A 97 8.95 -6.46 -7.91
C LEU A 97 7.94 -7.29 -7.10
N LEU A 98 6.71 -7.45 -7.60
CA LEU A 98 5.68 -8.28 -6.97
C LEU A 98 6.04 -9.77 -7.05
N LYS A 99 6.46 -10.26 -8.23
CA LYS A 99 6.87 -11.65 -8.43
C LYS A 99 8.09 -12.03 -7.60
N GLU A 100 9.05 -11.14 -7.45
CA GLU A 100 10.21 -11.36 -6.57
C GLU A 100 9.83 -11.57 -5.10
N ARG A 101 8.71 -11.01 -4.64
CA ARG A 101 8.19 -11.27 -3.29
C ARG A 101 7.64 -12.69 -3.19
N GLU A 102 6.82 -13.13 -4.15
CA GLU A 102 6.17 -14.45 -4.12
C GLU A 102 7.16 -15.63 -4.17
N VAL A 103 8.39 -15.40 -4.62
CA VAL A 103 9.45 -16.43 -4.66
C VAL A 103 10.22 -16.56 -3.33
N VAL A 104 10.10 -15.57 -2.44
CA VAL A 104 10.87 -15.47 -1.18
C VAL A 104 10.01 -15.75 0.06
N ALA A 105 8.68 -15.76 -0.07
CA ALA A 105 7.72 -16.14 0.97
C ALA A 105 7.37 -17.64 0.88
#